data_AF-A0A8T2YMW9-F1
#
_entry.id   AF-A0A8T2YMW9-F1
#
_cell.length_a   1.000
_cell.length_b   1.000
_cell.length_c   1.000
_cell.angle_alpha   90.00
_cell.angle_beta   90.00
_cell.angle_gamma   90.00
#
_symmetry.space_group_name_H-M   'P 1'
#
loop_
_entity.id
_entity.type
_entity.pdbx_description
1 polymer ?
#
loop_
_entity_poly.entity_id
_entity_poly.type
_entity_poly.pdbx_seq_one_letter_code
_entity_poly.pdbx_strand_id
1 'polypeptide(L)'
;MSSVSTTIPVFDVRLFTSSSFLAPKRDALEKLRSSLDSAGCFQVLINDKWARVPIVADALLVNLGDQMQIMSNGIFKSPVHDVVTNSERLRISAALFNETDPEKEIGHVDCLVDERRPRLYRNVKNYALIY
;
A
#
# COMPACT_ATOMS: atom_id res chain seq x y z
N MET A 1 16.62 -12.07 -21.41
CA MET A 1 16.21 -11.67 -20.05
C MET A 1 14.95 -10.83 -20.19
N SER A 2 13.78 -11.40 -19.91
CA SER A 2 12.51 -10.67 -19.99
C SER A 2 12.35 -9.78 -18.77
N SER A 3 12.35 -8.45 -18.95
CA SER A 3 12.00 -7.52 -17.88
C SER A 3 10.55 -7.74 -17.50
N VAL A 4 10.29 -8.31 -16.33
CA VAL A 4 8.94 -8.32 -15.75
C VAL A 4 8.63 -6.87 -15.41
N SER A 5 7.71 -6.27 -16.18
CA SER A 5 7.20 -4.93 -15.92
C SER A 5 6.29 -5.01 -14.69
N THR A 6 6.84 -4.74 -13.50
CA THR A 6 6.04 -4.71 -12.28
C THR A 6 5.22 -3.42 -12.29
N THR A 7 3.96 -3.53 -12.69
CA THR A 7 3.00 -2.41 -12.61
C THR A 7 2.51 -2.31 -11.18
N ILE A 8 2.39 -1.08 -10.66
CA ILE A 8 1.87 -0.82 -9.32
C ILE A 8 0.37 -1.13 -9.33
N PRO A 9 -0.11 -2.06 -8.48
CA PRO A 9 -1.53 -2.38 -8.44
C PRO A 9 -2.32 -1.18 -7.88
N VAL A 10 -3.33 -0.73 -8.62
CA VAL A 10 -4.29 0.29 -8.18
C VAL A 10 -5.65 -0.38 -8.06
N PHE A 11 -6.29 -0.27 -6.90
CA PHE A 11 -7.62 -0.83 -6.67
C PHE A 11 -8.68 0.26 -6.83
N ASP A 12 -9.64 0.01 -7.72
CA ASP A 12 -10.81 0.87 -7.91
C ASP A 12 -11.79 0.69 -6.75
N VAL A 13 -11.97 1.73 -5.92
CA VAL A 13 -12.84 1.61 -4.74
C VAL A 13 -14.32 1.74 -5.05
N ARG A 14 -14.69 2.14 -6.27
CA ARG A 14 -16.10 2.13 -6.71
C ARG A 14 -16.70 0.73 -6.70
N LEU A 15 -15.85 -0.31 -6.72
CA LEU A 15 -16.26 -1.71 -6.55
C LEU A 15 -16.84 -1.99 -5.15
N PHE A 16 -16.58 -1.15 -4.14
CA PHE A 16 -17.01 -1.38 -2.76
C PHE A 16 -18.23 -0.56 -2.33
N THR A 17 -18.74 0.34 -3.17
CA THR A 17 -19.81 1.26 -2.77
C THR A 17 -21.18 0.75 -3.20
N SER A 18 -21.86 -0.01 -2.31
CA SER A 18 -23.33 -0.16 -2.38
C SER A 18 -24.02 1.10 -1.83
N SER A 19 -25.14 1.49 -2.44
CA SER A 19 -25.57 2.89 -2.57
C SER A 19 -26.44 3.48 -1.43
N SER A 20 -26.37 3.03 -0.18
CA SER A 20 -27.46 3.32 0.79
C SER A 20 -27.23 4.32 1.94
N PHE A 21 -26.15 5.13 2.01
CA PHE A 21 -25.89 5.93 3.23
C PHE A 21 -25.31 7.36 3.05
N LEU A 22 -25.90 8.32 2.30
CA LEU A 22 -25.17 9.60 2.08
C LEU A 22 -25.91 10.95 2.01
N ALA A 23 -27.20 11.10 2.35
CA ALA A 23 -27.85 12.42 2.17
C ALA A 23 -27.27 13.58 3.05
N PRO A 24 -27.03 13.45 4.38
CA PRO A 24 -26.59 14.59 5.20
C PRO A 24 -25.08 14.87 5.20
N LYS A 25 -24.25 13.97 4.64
CA LYS A 25 -22.78 14.05 4.71
C LYS A 25 -22.12 14.45 3.39
N ARG A 26 -22.92 14.79 2.38
CA ARG A 26 -22.44 15.04 1.01
C ARG A 26 -21.48 16.23 0.95
N ASP A 27 -21.81 17.37 1.54
CA ASP A 27 -20.96 18.57 1.51
C ASP A 27 -19.62 18.38 2.21
N ALA A 28 -19.60 17.67 3.36
CA ALA A 28 -18.37 17.35 4.07
C ALA A 28 -17.51 16.37 3.25
N LEU A 29 -18.14 15.40 2.58
CA LEU A 29 -17.47 14.45 1.71
C LEU A 29 -16.87 15.14 0.48
N GLU A 30 -17.57 16.10 -0.13
CA GLU A 30 -17.04 16.87 -1.26
C GLU A 30 -15.87 17.77 -0.85
N LYS A 31 -15.93 18.41 0.32
CA LYS A 31 -14.79 19.17 0.87
C LYS A 31 -13.58 18.27 1.13
N LEU A 32 -13.80 17.09 1.68
CA LEU A 32 -12.75 16.11 1.90
C LEU A 32 -12.16 15.62 0.57
N ARG A 33 -13.01 15.28 -0.41
CA ARG A 33 -12.61 14.89 -1.76
C ARG A 33 -11.75 15.97 -2.43
N SER A 34 -12.21 17.21 -2.42
CA SER A 34 -11.48 18.35 -2.97
C SER A 34 -10.15 18.60 -2.25
N SER A 35 -10.08 18.36 -0.94
CA SER A 35 -8.85 18.54 -0.15
C SER A 35 -7.83 17.40 -0.35
N LEU A 36 -8.30 16.20 -0.69
CA LEU A 36 -7.48 15.02 -0.99
C LEU A 36 -7.12 14.90 -2.47
N ASP A 37 -7.67 15.76 -3.32
CA ASP A 37 -7.30 15.84 -4.74
C ASP A 37 -5.83 16.29 -4.86
N SER A 38 -4.98 15.31 -5.19
CA SER A 38 -3.53 15.36 -5.05
C SER A 38 -2.83 15.76 -6.36
N ALA A 39 -1.63 16.30 -6.26
CA ALA A 39 -0.77 16.65 -7.41
C ALA A 39 0.22 15.54 -7.83
N GLY A 40 0.16 14.34 -7.22
CA GLY A 40 0.88 13.16 -7.73
C GLY A 40 2.33 13.08 -7.25
N CYS A 41 2.50 13.09 -5.92
CA CYS A 41 3.80 13.19 -5.26
C CYS A 41 4.33 11.86 -4.70
N PHE A 42 3.55 10.79 -4.73
CA PHE A 42 3.98 9.49 -4.21
C PHE A 42 4.80 8.75 -5.27
N GLN A 43 5.95 8.22 -4.88
CA GLN A 43 6.83 7.46 -5.76
C GLN A 43 7.32 6.19 -5.08
N VAL A 44 7.59 5.17 -5.88
CA VAL A 44 8.13 3.88 -5.43
C VAL A 44 9.42 3.57 -6.18
N LEU A 45 10.34 2.89 -5.52
CA LEU A 45 11.58 2.44 -6.13
C LEU A 45 11.35 1.10 -6.83
N ILE A 46 11.54 1.05 -8.14
CA ILE A 46 11.40 -0.15 -8.98
C ILE A 46 12.69 -0.30 -9.78
N ASN A 47 13.39 -1.43 -9.61
CA ASN A 47 14.66 -1.71 -10.29
C ASN A 47 15.66 -0.54 -10.19
N ASP A 48 15.85 -0.05 -8.96
CA ASP A 48 16.72 1.09 -8.60
C ASP A 48 16.36 2.42 -9.28
N LYS A 49 15.12 2.54 -9.76
CA LYS A 49 14.59 3.76 -10.39
C LYS A 49 13.32 4.21 -9.70
N TRP A 50 13.24 5.49 -9.39
CA TRP A 50 12.03 6.09 -8.85
C TRP A 50 10.95 6.18 -9.93
N ALA A 51 9.79 5.59 -9.65
CA ALA A 51 8.61 5.65 -10.49
C ALA A 51 7.50 6.39 -9.75
N ARG A 52 6.96 7.45 -10.36
CA ARG A 52 5.78 8.15 -9.83
C ARG A 52 4.55 7.27 -9.95
N VAL A 53 3.74 7.26 -8.90
CA VAL A 53 2.48 6.54 -8.89
C VAL A 53 1.40 7.42 -9.49
N PRO A 54 0.68 6.94 -10.52
CA PRO A 54 -0.37 7.73 -11.15
C PRO A 54 -1.51 7.97 -10.15
N ILE A 55 -2.08 9.17 -10.22
CA ILE A 55 -3.33 9.45 -9.51
C ILE A 55 -4.47 8.91 -10.35
N VAL A 56 -5.25 8.02 -9.77
CA VAL A 56 -6.48 7.53 -10.34
C VAL A 56 -7.62 8.09 -9.50
N ALA A 57 -8.54 8.82 -10.15
CA ALA A 57 -9.70 9.38 -9.47
C ALA A 57 -10.52 8.24 -8.83
N ASP A 58 -11.00 8.49 -7.60
CA ASP A 58 -11.79 7.51 -6.84
C ASP A 58 -11.10 6.15 -6.65
N ALA A 59 -9.77 6.14 -6.51
CA ALA A 59 -9.00 4.94 -6.18
C ALA A 59 -8.21 5.10 -4.89
N LEU A 60 -7.91 3.98 -4.23
CA LEU A 60 -6.95 3.93 -3.14
C LEU A 60 -5.65 3.31 -3.64
N LEU A 61 -4.55 3.91 -3.22
CA LEU A 61 -3.24 3.28 -3.32
C LEU A 61 -3.07 2.34 -2.14
N VAL A 62 -2.85 1.06 -2.42
CA VAL A 62 -2.58 0.04 -1.41
C VAL A 62 -1.18 -0.52 -1.65
N ASN A 63 -0.28 -0.31 -0.69
CA ASN A 63 1.01 -1.00 -0.64
C ASN A 63 0.97 -2.11 0.42
N LEU A 64 1.72 -3.17 0.18
CA LEU A 64 1.86 -4.28 1.11
C LEU A 64 3.17 -4.11 1.87
N GLY A 65 3.10 -3.95 3.18
CA GLY A 65 4.28 -3.75 4.02
C GLY A 65 5.05 -5.05 4.30
N ASP A 66 6.13 -4.91 5.05
CA ASP A 66 7.07 -5.99 5.40
C ASP A 66 6.38 -7.20 6.05
N GLN A 67 5.39 -6.97 6.91
CA GLN A 67 4.64 -8.06 7.57
C GLN A 67 3.98 -8.99 6.52
N MET A 68 3.36 -8.42 5.48
CA MET A 68 2.79 -9.19 4.37
C MET A 68 3.85 -9.86 3.49
N GLN A 69 5.01 -9.22 3.32
CA GLN A 69 6.14 -9.84 2.63
C GLN A 69 6.63 -11.09 3.39
N ILE A 70 6.77 -11.01 4.71
CA ILE A 70 7.16 -12.15 5.57
C ILE A 70 6.11 -13.26 5.48
N MET A 71 4.84 -12.93 5.71
CA MET A 71 3.74 -13.90 5.71
C MET A 71 3.58 -14.62 4.38
N SER A 72 3.80 -13.91 3.27
CA SER A 72 3.72 -14.48 1.92
C SER A 72 4.98 -15.19 1.45
N ASN A 73 5.98 -15.37 2.33
CA ASN A 73 7.31 -15.90 2.00
C ASN A 73 7.94 -15.19 0.79
N GLY A 74 7.74 -13.88 0.68
CA GLY A 74 8.33 -13.03 -0.34
C GLY A 74 7.63 -13.04 -1.69
N ILE A 75 6.41 -13.59 -1.81
CA ILE A 75 5.57 -13.45 -3.01
C ILE A 75 5.21 -11.98 -3.20
N PHE A 76 4.72 -11.34 -2.14
CA PHE A 76 4.51 -9.90 -2.13
C PHE A 76 5.78 -9.20 -1.67
N LYS A 77 6.08 -8.07 -2.32
CA LYS A 77 7.25 -7.26 -2.00
C LYS A 77 6.82 -5.96 -1.33
N SER A 78 7.48 -5.65 -0.22
CA SER A 78 7.38 -4.36 0.44
C SER A 78 8.18 -3.34 -0.35
N PRO A 79 7.53 -2.33 -0.95
CA PRO A 79 8.22 -1.37 -1.79
C PRO A 79 8.87 -0.28 -0.93
N VAL A 80 10.12 0.05 -1.26
CA VAL A 80 10.69 1.33 -0.85
C VAL A 80 9.89 2.43 -1.56
N HIS A 81 9.39 3.37 -0.79
CA HIS A 81 8.52 4.43 -1.28
C HIS A 81 8.87 5.75 -0.62
N ASP A 82 8.56 6.84 -1.30
CA ASP A 82 8.89 8.20 -0.89
C ASP A 82 7.82 9.18 -1.38
N VAL A 83 7.78 10.35 -0.76
CA VAL A 83 6.87 11.44 -1.12
C VAL A 83 7.69 12.68 -1.41
N VAL A 84 7.63 13.14 -2.67
CA VAL A 84 8.30 14.39 -3.07
C VAL A 84 7.46 15.61 -2.72
N THR A 85 8.10 16.70 -2.35
CA THR A 85 7.42 17.98 -2.12
C THR A 85 7.04 18.65 -3.45
N ASN A 86 6.01 19.50 -3.43
CA ASN A 86 5.56 20.29 -4.56
C ASN A 86 5.44 21.76 -4.12
N SER A 87 6.09 22.68 -4.84
CA SER A 87 6.10 24.12 -4.54
C SER A 87 4.87 24.87 -5.06
N GLU A 88 4.11 24.30 -5.98
CA GLU A 88 2.99 24.93 -6.67
C GLU A 88 1.64 24.67 -5.98
N ARG A 89 1.47 23.48 -5.37
CA ARG A 89 0.20 23.08 -4.76
C ARG A 89 0.40 22.33 -3.45
N LEU A 90 -0.37 22.71 -2.43
CA LEU A 90 -0.47 21.98 -1.16
C LEU A 90 -1.07 20.59 -1.41
N ARG A 91 -0.50 19.57 -0.76
CA ARG A 91 -1.01 18.20 -0.78
C ARG A 91 -1.35 17.76 0.63
N ILE A 92 -2.55 17.20 0.78
CA ILE A 92 -2.98 16.47 1.98
C ILE A 92 -3.21 15.01 1.57
N SER A 93 -2.75 14.07 2.40
CA SER A 93 -3.01 12.64 2.22
C SER A 93 -3.30 11.99 3.56
N ALA A 94 -4.24 11.05 3.59
CA ALA A 94 -4.49 10.19 4.74
C ALA A 94 -3.93 8.79 4.45
N ALA A 95 -3.18 8.24 5.39
CA ALA A 95 -2.68 6.86 5.34
C ALA A 95 -3.32 6.04 6.46
N LEU A 96 -3.70 4.81 6.15
CA LEU A 96 -4.21 3.84 7.11
C LEU A 96 -3.30 2.61 7.09
N PHE A 97 -2.83 2.22 8.27
CA PHE A 97 -1.99 1.04 8.44
C PHE A 97 -2.83 -0.07 9.08
N ASN A 98 -2.91 -1.22 8.40
CA ASN A 98 -3.51 -2.42 8.95
C ASN A 98 -2.39 -3.35 9.40
N GLU A 99 -2.05 -3.29 10.68
CA GLU A 99 -0.94 -4.02 11.26
C GLU A 99 -1.43 -5.24 12.04
N THR A 100 -0.56 -6.25 12.13
CA THR A 100 -0.81 -7.39 13.01
C THR A 100 -0.69 -7.00 14.47
N ASP A 101 -1.46 -7.68 15.32
CA ASP A 101 -1.32 -7.61 16.78
C ASP A 101 0.16 -7.81 17.18
N PRO A 102 0.79 -6.84 17.89
CA PRO A 102 2.21 -6.91 18.22
C PRO A 102 2.55 -8.16 19.05
N GLU A 103 1.62 -8.63 19.88
CA GLU A 103 1.83 -9.81 20.72
C GLU A 103 1.77 -11.14 19.97
N LYS A 104 1.32 -11.13 18.70
CA LYS A 104 1.30 -12.31 17.85
C LYS A 104 2.60 -12.41 17.06
N GLU A 105 3.16 -13.61 17.07
CA GLU A 105 4.27 -13.94 16.19
C GLU A 105 3.76 -14.05 14.75
N ILE A 106 4.41 -13.34 13.84
CA ILE A 106 4.20 -13.45 12.40
C ILE A 106 5.28 -14.35 11.78
N GLY A 107 4.87 -15.18 10.85
CA GLY A 107 5.73 -16.07 10.09
C GLY A 107 5.14 -16.30 8.70
N HIS A 108 5.87 -17.01 7.86
CA HIS A 108 5.36 -17.44 6.57
C HIS A 108 4.17 -18.38 6.75
N VAL A 109 3.23 -18.35 5.82
CA VAL A 109 2.17 -19.35 5.75
C VAL A 109 2.78 -20.66 5.25
N ASP A 110 2.57 -21.77 5.96
CA ASP A 110 3.23 -23.06 5.70
C ASP A 110 3.05 -23.54 4.25
N CYS A 111 1.87 -23.35 3.66
CA CYS A 111 1.58 -23.77 2.28
C CYS A 111 2.29 -22.92 1.19
N LEU A 112 3.02 -21.86 1.58
CA LEU A 112 3.80 -21.01 0.68
C LEU A 112 5.31 -21.32 0.74
N VAL A 113 5.69 -22.38 1.45
CA VAL A 113 7.06 -22.92 1.52
C VAL A 113 7.10 -24.28 0.82
N ASP A 114 8.03 -24.43 -0.11
CA ASP A 114 8.30 -25.68 -0.81
C ASP A 114 9.77 -25.76 -1.24
N GLU A 115 10.16 -26.82 -1.94
CA GLU A 115 11.53 -27.00 -2.42
C GLU A 115 12.00 -25.91 -3.40
N ARG A 116 11.08 -25.31 -4.15
CA ARG A 116 11.36 -24.24 -5.12
C ARG A 116 11.38 -22.87 -4.45
N ARG A 117 10.66 -22.70 -3.34
CA ARG A 117 10.65 -21.49 -2.51
C ARG A 117 10.87 -21.88 -1.05
N PRO A 118 12.13 -22.10 -0.63
CA PRO A 118 12.43 -22.37 0.76
C PRO A 118 12.04 -21.18 1.64
N ARG A 119 12.01 -21.41 2.95
CA ARG A 119 11.74 -20.36 3.94
C ARG A 119 12.77 -19.23 3.79
N LEU A 120 12.30 -18.04 3.42
CA LEU A 120 13.15 -16.85 3.27
C LEU A 120 13.24 -15.99 4.54
N TYR A 121 12.23 -16.08 5.40
CA TYR A 121 12.11 -15.21 6.59
C TYR A 121 11.98 -16.03 7.87
N ARG A 122 12.64 -15.55 8.93
CA ARG A 122 12.40 -16.02 10.31
C ARG A 122 11.04 -15.54 10.80
N ASN A 123 10.52 -16.20 11.84
CA ASN A 123 9.37 -15.67 12.54
C ASN A 123 9.78 -14.42 13.32
N VAL A 124 8.85 -13.48 13.46
CA VAL A 124 9.07 -12.19 14.12
C VAL A 124 7.89 -11.90 15.05
N LYS A 125 8.16 -11.42 16.25
CA LYS A 125 7.16 -10.91 17.20
C LYS A 125 7.42 -9.42 17.43
N ASN A 126 6.39 -8.64 17.77
CA ASN A 126 6.50 -7.20 18.05
C ASN A 126 7.06 -6.38 16.88
N TYR A 127 6.79 -6.77 15.63
CA TYR A 127 7.39 -6.14 14.45
C TYR A 127 7.24 -4.61 14.44
N ALA A 128 6.04 -4.10 14.76
CA ALA A 128 5.75 -2.67 14.78
C ALA A 128 6.48 -1.89 15.89
N LEU A 129 7.04 -2.58 16.90
CA LEU A 129 7.78 -1.98 18.01
C LEU A 129 9.31 -2.04 17.81
N ILE A 130 9.77 -2.70 16.74
CA ILE A 130 11.20 -2.88 16.44
C ILE A 130 11.74 -1.73 15.57
N TYR A 131 10.87 -0.83 15.10
CA TYR A 131 11.19 0.34 14.29
C TYR A 131 10.72 1.63 14.94
#